data_AF-A0A947RTP5-F1
#
_entry.id   AF-A0A947RTP5-F1
#
_cell.length_a   1.000
_cell.length_b   1.000
_cell.length_c   1.000
_cell.angle_alpha   90.00
_cell.angle_beta   90.00
_cell.angle_gamma   90.00
#
_symmetry.space_group_name_H-M   'P 1'
#
loop_
_entity.id
_entity.type
_entity.pdbx_description
1 polymer ?
#
loop_
_entity_poly.entity_id
_entity_poly.type
_entity_poly.pdbx_seq_one_letter_code
_entity_poly.pdbx_strand_id
1 'polypeptide(L)'
;MDAFTIAIDTREQRPYEFDGAQVVTLPTGDYSIVGLEDRVTIERKTRTDAYGSLGYGRARFRREFERLTEYDYAVVVVEDTVSGFLHRPA
;
A
#
# COMPACT_ATOMS: atom_id res chain seq x y z
N MET A 1 11.80 15.60 -16.62
CA MET A 1 11.90 14.48 -15.66
C MET A 1 11.86 13.23 -16.50
N ASP A 2 12.84 12.36 -16.34
CA ASP A 2 12.76 11.04 -16.95
C ASP A 2 11.53 10.32 -16.39
N ALA A 3 10.87 9.52 -17.22
CA ALA A 3 9.75 8.70 -16.78
C ALA A 3 10.26 7.66 -15.77
N PHE A 4 9.56 7.51 -14.65
CA PHE A 4 9.83 6.45 -13.68
C PHE A 4 8.94 5.24 -13.96
N THR A 5 9.37 4.07 -13.50
CA THR A 5 8.61 2.83 -13.62
C THR A 5 8.04 2.41 -12.27
N ILE A 6 6.77 2.05 -12.25
CA ILE A 6 6.11 1.55 -11.05
C ILE A 6 6.46 0.07 -10.86
N ALA A 7 6.83 -0.29 -9.63
CA ALA A 7 6.99 -1.65 -9.17
C ALA A 7 5.70 -2.10 -8.46
N ILE A 8 5.17 -3.26 -8.80
CA ILE A 8 3.97 -3.86 -8.21
C ILE A 8 4.38 -5.14 -7.50
N ASP A 9 4.00 -5.30 -6.24
CA ASP A 9 4.32 -6.50 -5.47
C ASP A 9 3.64 -7.75 -6.05
N THR A 10 4.37 -8.86 -6.12
CA THR A 10 3.88 -10.16 -6.64
C THR A 10 2.70 -10.74 -5.86
N ARG A 11 2.46 -10.30 -4.61
CA ARG A 11 1.38 -10.78 -3.75
C ARG A 11 0.11 -9.93 -3.88
N GLU A 12 0.16 -8.77 -4.55
CA GLU A 12 -1.02 -7.92 -4.73
C GLU A 12 -2.00 -8.57 -5.71
N GLN A 13 -3.17 -8.96 -5.21
CA GLN A 13 -4.13 -9.75 -5.97
C GLN A 13 -5.00 -8.92 -6.92
N ARG A 14 -5.15 -7.62 -6.63
CA ARG A 14 -5.99 -6.69 -7.41
C ARG A 14 -5.22 -5.40 -7.69
N PRO A 15 -4.12 -5.47 -8.44
CA PRO A 15 -3.26 -4.33 -8.65
C PRO A 15 -3.96 -3.26 -9.51
N TYR A 16 -3.59 -2.00 -9.30
CA TYR A 16 -3.89 -0.94 -10.26
C TYR A 16 -3.15 -1.19 -11.58
N GLU A 17 -3.72 -0.71 -12.67
CA GLU A 17 -3.11 -0.79 -13.99
C GLU A 17 -2.24 0.44 -14.25
N PHE A 18 -0.98 0.20 -14.60
CA PHE A 18 -0.02 1.23 -14.97
C PHE A 18 0.76 0.78 -16.20
N ASP A 19 0.85 1.64 -17.22
CA ASP A 19 1.62 1.35 -18.43
C ASP A 19 3.11 1.17 -18.11
N GLY A 20 3.67 0.04 -18.55
CA GLY A 20 5.09 -0.27 -18.38
C GLY A 20 5.51 -0.67 -16.95
N ALA A 21 4.57 -0.90 -16.04
CA ALA A 21 4.89 -1.37 -14.68
C ALA A 21 5.55 -2.75 -14.66
N GLN A 22 6.34 -2.99 -13.62
CA GLN A 22 7.04 -4.25 -13.38
C GLN A 22 6.47 -4.96 -12.16
N VAL A 23 6.19 -6.25 -12.31
CA VAL A 23 5.79 -7.11 -11.19
C VAL A 23 7.05 -7.68 -10.55
N VAL A 24 7.28 -7.38 -9.28
CA VAL A 24 8.47 -7.76 -8.52
C VAL A 24 8.09 -8.17 -7.09
N THR A 25 8.97 -8.86 -6.36
CA THR A 25 8.73 -9.12 -4.93
C THR A 25 9.30 -7.97 -4.12
N LEU A 26 8.44 -7.22 -3.42
CA LEU A 26 8.83 -6.13 -2.54
C LEU A 26 9.03 -6.63 -1.09
N PRO A 27 9.95 -6.04 -0.32
CA PRO A 27 10.08 -6.35 1.10
C PRO A 27 8.82 -5.97 1.90
N THR A 28 8.22 -4.80 1.61
CA THR A 28 6.99 -4.30 2.23
C THR A 28 6.19 -3.43 1.26
N GLY A 29 4.87 -3.38 1.44
CA GLY A 29 3.96 -2.60 0.61
C GLY A 29 3.56 -3.31 -0.68
N ASP A 30 2.59 -2.72 -1.38
CA ASP A 30 2.01 -3.25 -2.61
C ASP A 30 2.61 -2.59 -3.86
N TYR A 31 3.14 -1.37 -3.72
CA TYR A 31 3.79 -0.65 -4.82
C TYR A 31 5.04 0.10 -4.37
N SER A 32 5.93 0.32 -5.33
CA SER A 32 7.09 1.19 -5.20
C SER A 32 7.51 1.78 -6.56
N ILE A 33 8.67 2.42 -6.63
CA ILE A 33 9.31 2.89 -7.85
C ILE A 33 10.54 2.03 -8.09
N VAL A 34 10.71 1.53 -9.31
CA VAL A 34 11.87 0.70 -9.68
C VAL A 34 13.18 1.46 -9.42
N GLY A 35 14.10 0.85 -8.70
CA GLY A 35 15.37 1.43 -8.26
C GLY A 35 15.29 2.29 -6.99
N LEU A 36 14.11 2.41 -6.37
CA LEU A 36 13.86 3.11 -5.10
C LEU A 36 13.03 2.25 -4.14
N GLU A 37 13.06 0.93 -4.29
CA GLU A 37 12.25 -0.04 -3.54
C GLU A 37 12.52 -0.04 -2.04
N ASP A 38 13.65 0.51 -1.60
CA ASP A 38 14.06 0.66 -0.21
C ASP A 38 13.74 2.06 0.37
N ARG A 39 13.28 3.00 -0.47
CA ARG A 39 13.03 4.40 -0.07
C ARG A 39 11.57 4.81 -0.19
N VAL A 40 10.86 4.26 -1.17
CA VAL A 40 9.44 4.58 -1.44
C VAL A 40 8.60 3.32 -1.27
N THR A 41 7.49 3.42 -0.54
CA THR A 41 6.54 2.33 -0.38
C THR A 41 5.11 2.83 -0.34
N ILE A 42 4.21 2.12 -1.01
CA ILE A 42 2.78 2.38 -1.01
C ILE A 42 2.06 1.10 -0.59
N GLU A 43 1.28 1.20 0.48
CA GLU A 43 0.38 0.15 0.94
C GLU A 43 -1.04 0.51 0.49
N ARG A 44 -1.68 -0.37 -0.28
CA ARG A 44 -3.07 -0.23 -0.72
C ARG A 44 -3.98 -1.02 0.22
N LYS A 45 -5.06 -0.39 0.64
CA LYS A 45 -6.10 -1.04 1.47
C LYS A 45 -7.47 -0.76 0.94
N THR A 46 -8.27 -1.81 0.81
CA THR A 46 -9.71 -1.64 0.62
C THR A 46 -10.34 -1.03 1.88
N ARG A 47 -11.55 -0.46 1.74
CA ARG A 47 -12.35 0.01 2.88
C ARG A 47 -12.46 -1.04 4.00
N THR A 48 -12.75 -2.29 3.64
CA THR A 48 -12.95 -3.38 4.61
C THR A 48 -11.66 -3.72 5.35
N ASP A 49 -10.54 -3.80 4.63
CA ASP A 49 -9.24 -4.12 5.22
C ASP A 49 -8.73 -2.97 6.11
N ALA A 50 -8.91 -1.73 5.67
CA ALA A 50 -8.58 -0.54 6.45
C ALA A 50 -9.42 -0.44 7.74
N TYR A 51 -10.74 -0.69 7.66
CA TYR A 51 -11.60 -0.71 8.84
C TYR A 51 -11.22 -1.83 9.81
N GLY A 52 -10.93 -3.03 9.29
CA GLY A 52 -10.46 -4.17 10.08
C GLY A 52 -9.13 -3.89 10.79
N SER A 53 -8.25 -3.12 10.16
CA SER A 53 -6.97 -2.68 10.70
C SER A 53 -7.10 -1.69 11.86
N LEU A 54 -8.20 -0.95 11.96
CA LEU A 54 -8.48 -0.08 13.11
C LEU A 54 -9.13 -0.83 14.28
N GLY A 55 -9.81 -1.95 14.00
CA GLY A 55 -10.45 -2.82 14.99
C GLY A 55 -9.56 -3.99 15.42
N TYR A 56 -10.01 -5.21 15.14
CA TYR A 56 -9.36 -6.46 15.57
C TYR A 56 -7.93 -6.63 15.00
N GLY A 57 -7.69 -6.12 13.79
CA GLY A 57 -6.40 -6.21 13.10
C GLY A 57 -5.32 -5.23 13.58
N ARG A 58 -5.64 -4.35 14.55
CA ARG A 58 -4.78 -3.22 14.93
C ARG A 58 -3.36 -3.58 15.35
N ALA A 59 -3.18 -4.67 16.08
CA ALA A 59 -1.84 -5.09 16.49
C ALA A 59 -0.97 -5.52 15.30
N ARG A 60 -1.57 -6.18 14.29
CA ARG A 60 -0.88 -6.54 13.04
C ARG A 60 -0.57 -5.30 12.23
N PHE A 61 -1.56 -4.44 12.04
CA PHE A 61 -1.41 -3.21 11.27
C PHE A 61 -0.36 -2.28 11.86
N ARG A 62 -0.23 -2.22 13.19
CA ARG A 62 0.83 -1.44 13.85
C ARG A 62 2.23 -1.94 13.48
N ARG A 63 2.45 -3.26 13.42
CA ARG A 63 3.73 -3.84 12.99
C ARG A 63 4.04 -3.57 11.52
N GLU A 64 3.00 -3.53 10.68
CA GLU A 64 3.13 -3.09 9.28
C GLU A 64 3.55 -1.61 9.24
N PHE A 65 2.91 -0.74 10.03
CA PHE A 65 3.26 0.67 10.16
C PHE A 65 4.69 0.91 10.66
N GLU A 66 5.15 0.14 11.64
CA GLU A 66 6.53 0.24 12.14
C GLU A 66 7.54 0.00 11.01
N ARG A 67 7.30 -0.99 10.13
CA ARG A 67 8.15 -1.19 8.94
C ARG A 67 8.06 -0.05 7.94
N LEU A 68 6.87 0.53 7.75
CA LEU A 68 6.70 1.69 6.87
C LEU A 68 7.50 2.91 7.34
N THR A 69 7.76 3.05 8.65
CA THR A 69 8.58 4.17 9.16
C THR A 69 10.05 4.10 8.81
N GLU A 70 10.53 2.96 8.31
CA GLU A 70 11.93 2.78 7.87
C GLU A 70 12.18 3.37 6.47
N TYR A 71 11.11 3.73 5.73
CA TYR A 71 11.18 4.29 4.39
C TYR A 71 11.18 5.82 4.45
N ASP A 72 11.89 6.45 3.51
CA ASP A 72 11.87 7.91 3.37
C ASP A 72 10.47 8.43 3.01
N TYR A 73 9.74 7.68 2.19
CA TYR A 73 8.39 8.00 1.77
C TYR A 73 7.50 6.75 1.86
N ALA A 74 6.62 6.74 2.86
CA ALA A 74 5.59 5.71 3.00
C ALA A 74 4.19 6.31 2.91
N VAL A 75 3.34 5.71 2.09
CA VAL A 75 1.95 6.13 1.90
C VAL A 75 1.02 4.94 2.08
N VAL A 76 -0.08 5.15 2.80
CA VAL A 76 -1.20 4.21 2.83
C VAL A 76 -2.34 4.80 2.02
N VAL A 77 -2.74 4.09 0.97
CA VAL A 77 -3.87 4.45 0.11
C VAL A 77 -5.08 3.63 0.54
N VAL A 78 -6.07 4.30 1.13
CA VAL A 78 -7.36 3.69 1.46
C VAL A 78 -8.33 3.95 0.30
N GLU A 79 -8.82 2.86 -0.30
CA GLU A 79 -9.78 2.91 -1.41
C GLU A 79 -11.20 3.16 -0.93
N ASP A 80 -11.45 4.39 -0.50
CA ASP A 80 -12.79 4.89 -0.25
C ASP A 80 -12.79 6.42 -0.25
N THR A 81 -13.98 6.98 -0.25
CA THR A 81 -14.20 8.37 0.16
C THR A 81 -14.11 8.49 1.68
N VAL A 82 -13.75 9.68 2.17
CA VAL A 82 -13.79 9.97 3.62
C VAL A 82 -15.18 9.68 4.20
N SER A 83 -16.24 10.13 3.54
CA SER A 83 -17.62 9.87 4.01
C SER A 83 -17.95 8.37 4.03
N GLY A 84 -17.55 7.61 3.02
CA GLY A 84 -17.77 6.16 2.97
C GLY A 84 -17.06 5.41 4.09
N PHE A 85 -15.85 5.88 4.44
CA PHE A 85 -15.01 5.25 5.46
C PHE A 85 -15.50 5.50 6.89
N LEU A 86 -16.22 6.61 7.12
CA LEU A 86 -16.84 6.91 8.41
C LEU A 86 -17.98 5.95 8.76
N HIS A 87 -18.44 5.13 7.81
CA HIS A 87 -19.47 4.14 8.02
C HIS A 87 -18.87 2.74 8.01
N ARG A 88 -19.30 1.90 8.97
CA ARG A 88 -18.87 0.50 9.06
C ARG A 88 -19.20 -0.23 7.74
N PRO A 89 -18.24 -0.99 7.15
CA PRO A 89 -18.52 -1.85 6.02
C PRO A 89 -19.60 -2.88 6.36
N ALA A 90 -20.47 -3.18 5.39
CA ALA A 90 -21.48 -4.23 5.51
C ALA A 90 -20.82 -5.61 5.72
#